data_AF-A0A932MA42-F1
#
_entry.id   AF-A0A932MA42-F1
#
_cell.length_a   1.000
_cell.length_b   1.000
_cell.length_c   1.000
_cell.angle_alpha   90.00
_cell.angle_beta   90.00
_cell.angle_gamma   90.00
#
_symmetry.space_group_name_H-M   'P 1'
#
loop_
_entity.id
_entity.type
_entity.pdbx_description
1 polymer ?
#
loop_
_entity_poly.entity_id
_entity_poly.type
_entity_poly.pdbx_seq_one_letter_code
_entity_poly.pdbx_strand_id
1 'polypeptide(L)'
;GAGSSDYVMSRILEETIGAKINNVVGYPGSSEIALAVERGEVICMGLTVSTFFTREPFLSWQKKGFVRFLAQSGRNRDPRVTDAPTIYELMKEYKTAPTSRRVAEAMLAGGEWARSMLVSPGTPPDRIKILRDAHDKTMKDPELIAEAKKGRVDIKSTRGEELQGMAKEVMEQPPEVIEQIKKLFVQ
;
A
#
# COMPACT_ATOMS: atom_id res chain seq x y z
N GLY A 1 12.86 1.30 -1.00
CA GLY A 1 13.81 0.36 -0.35
C GLY A 1 13.17 -1.01 -0.22
N ALA A 2 13.92 -2.06 0.14
CA ALA A 2 13.32 -3.37 0.43
C ALA A 2 12.33 -3.21 1.61
N GLY A 3 11.02 -3.38 1.36
CA GLY A 3 9.96 -3.09 2.33
C GLY A 3 9.05 -1.91 1.99
N SER A 4 9.40 -1.05 1.04
CA SER A 4 8.49 0.02 0.59
C SER A 4 7.38 -0.54 -0.30
N SER A 5 6.21 0.12 -0.29
CA SER A 5 5.00 -0.37 -0.96
C SER A 5 5.16 -0.62 -2.46
N ASP A 6 6.00 0.17 -3.12
CA ASP A 6 6.39 0.03 -4.53
C ASP A 6 7.21 -1.25 -4.79
N TYR A 7 8.19 -1.54 -3.92
CA TYR A 7 8.98 -2.77 -3.98
C TYR A 7 8.10 -4.01 -3.73
N VAL A 8 7.17 -3.92 -2.76
CA VAL A 8 6.23 -5.00 -2.47
C VAL A 8 5.33 -5.26 -3.68
N MET A 9 4.77 -4.21 -4.29
CA MET A 9 3.94 -4.33 -5.48
C MET A 9 4.69 -4.97 -6.65
N SER A 10 5.94 -4.59 -6.92
CA SER A 10 6.69 -5.20 -8.02
C SER A 10 6.91 -6.68 -7.79
N ARG A 11 7.32 -7.10 -6.58
CA ARG A 11 7.50 -8.52 -6.24
C ARG A 11 6.21 -9.33 -6.36
N ILE A 12 5.08 -8.76 -5.97
CA ILE A 12 3.77 -9.41 -6.15
C ILE A 12 3.48 -9.61 -7.63
N LEU A 13 3.72 -8.62 -8.49
CA LEU A 13 3.49 -8.75 -9.94
C LEU A 13 4.40 -9.82 -10.56
N GLU A 14 5.66 -9.92 -10.12
CA GLU A 14 6.56 -10.99 -10.57
C GLU A 14 6.06 -12.37 -10.14
N GLU A 15 5.72 -12.53 -8.87
CA GLU A 15 5.28 -13.81 -8.29
C GLU A 15 3.90 -14.27 -8.81
N THR A 16 2.98 -13.35 -9.04
CA THR A 16 1.59 -13.69 -9.36
C THR A 16 1.31 -13.84 -10.84
N ILE A 17 1.82 -12.92 -11.66
CA ILE A 17 1.53 -12.84 -13.09
C ILE A 17 2.77 -13.04 -13.95
N GLY A 18 3.92 -13.35 -13.36
CA GLY A 18 5.16 -13.59 -14.08
C GLY A 18 5.73 -12.33 -14.75
N ALA A 19 5.39 -11.14 -14.23
CA ALA A 19 5.98 -9.90 -14.73
C ALA A 19 7.51 -9.94 -14.55
N LYS A 20 8.24 -9.25 -15.43
CA LYS A 20 9.69 -9.11 -15.32
C LYS A 20 10.00 -7.65 -15.02
N ILE A 21 10.32 -7.33 -13.77
CA ILE A 21 10.48 -5.96 -13.31
C ILE A 21 11.91 -5.75 -12.84
N ASN A 22 12.65 -4.88 -13.51
CA ASN A 22 13.95 -4.43 -13.00
C ASN A 22 13.73 -3.38 -11.90
N ASN A 23 13.86 -3.79 -10.64
CA ASN A 23 13.69 -2.90 -9.50
C ASN A 23 14.90 -2.00 -9.29
N VAL A 24 14.72 -0.68 -9.46
CA VAL A 24 15.73 0.32 -9.12
C VAL A 24 15.55 0.75 -7.67
N VAL A 25 16.48 0.37 -6.81
CA VAL A 25 16.49 0.71 -5.38
C VAL A 25 17.48 1.85 -5.09
N GLY A 26 17.31 2.53 -3.96
CA GLY A 26 18.24 3.58 -3.49
C GLY A 26 17.65 4.99 -3.43
N TYR A 27 16.46 5.21 -4.01
CA TYR A 27 15.76 6.48 -3.84
C TYR A 27 15.18 6.61 -2.42
N PRO A 28 15.34 7.78 -1.77
CA PRO A 28 14.87 8.00 -0.40
C PRO A 28 13.34 8.18 -0.32
N GLY A 29 12.69 8.57 -1.41
CA GLY A 29 11.25 8.77 -1.45
C GLY A 29 10.68 8.96 -2.85
N SER A 30 9.35 9.11 -2.90
CA SER A 30 8.61 9.28 -4.15
C SER A 30 8.91 10.59 -4.88
N SER A 31 9.45 11.61 -4.21
CA SER A 31 9.82 12.87 -4.85
C SER A 31 11.04 12.69 -5.76
N GLU A 32 12.06 11.96 -5.30
CA GLU A 32 13.27 11.68 -6.05
C GLU A 32 13.01 10.69 -7.19
N ILE A 33 12.15 9.69 -6.95
CA ILE A 33 11.68 8.78 -8.02
C ILE A 33 10.93 9.59 -9.08
N ALA A 34 10.11 10.57 -8.70
CA ALA A 34 9.40 11.39 -9.68
C ALA A 34 10.35 12.15 -10.61
N LEU A 35 11.43 12.72 -10.07
CA LEU A 35 12.48 13.36 -10.88
C LEU A 35 13.19 12.36 -11.80
N ALA A 36 13.47 11.15 -11.31
CA ALA A 36 14.06 10.09 -12.13
C ALA A 36 13.15 9.68 -13.29
N VAL A 37 11.82 9.68 -13.08
CA VAL A 37 10.82 9.47 -14.14
C VAL A 37 10.86 10.59 -15.17
N GLU A 38 10.93 11.86 -14.74
CA GLU A 38 11.04 13.00 -15.68
C GLU A 38 12.33 12.97 -16.50
N ARG A 39 13.42 12.45 -15.93
CA ARG A 39 14.70 12.27 -16.62
C ARG A 39 14.76 11.02 -17.51
N GLY A 40 13.76 10.14 -17.43
CA GLY A 40 13.76 8.86 -18.13
C GLY A 40 14.72 7.81 -17.55
N GLU A 41 15.26 8.05 -16.35
CA GLU A 41 16.08 7.07 -15.62
C GLU A 41 15.23 5.91 -15.09
N VAL A 42 13.97 6.19 -14.75
CA VAL A 42 12.98 5.23 -14.26
C VAL A 42 11.72 5.30 -15.13
N ILE A 43 11.21 4.14 -15.57
CA ILE A 43 10.03 4.08 -16.46
C ILE A 43 8.72 3.90 -15.69
N CYS A 44 8.77 3.20 -14.55
CA CYS A 44 7.61 2.86 -13.74
C CYS A 44 7.87 3.22 -12.28
N MET A 45 6.86 3.76 -11.61
CA MET A 45 6.90 4.06 -10.19
C MET A 45 5.68 3.45 -9.50
N GLY A 46 5.90 2.80 -8.36
CA GLY A 46 4.81 2.45 -7.44
C GLY A 46 4.50 3.61 -6.50
N LEU A 47 3.22 3.93 -6.35
CA LEU A 47 2.76 4.95 -5.40
C LEU A 47 1.36 4.56 -4.90
N THR A 48 1.03 4.93 -3.66
CA THR A 48 -0.35 4.78 -3.20
C THR A 48 -1.26 5.75 -3.94
N VAL A 49 -2.47 5.29 -4.29
CA VAL A 49 -3.47 6.11 -5.00
C VAL A 49 -3.74 7.41 -4.24
N SER A 50 -3.89 7.33 -2.91
CA SER A 50 -4.09 8.53 -2.08
C SER A 50 -3.00 9.58 -2.28
N THR A 51 -1.72 9.20 -2.16
CA THR A 51 -0.59 10.14 -2.33
C THR A 51 -0.52 10.71 -3.74
N PHE A 52 -0.85 9.92 -4.77
CA PHE A 52 -0.86 10.38 -6.16
C PHE A 52 -1.82 11.56 -6.35
N PHE A 53 -3.02 11.50 -5.76
CA PHE A 53 -4.05 12.53 -5.91
C PHE A 53 -3.92 13.72 -4.93
N THR A 54 -2.88 13.74 -4.11
CA THR A 54 -2.67 14.81 -3.14
C THR A 54 -1.81 15.96 -3.68
N ARG A 55 -0.74 15.67 -4.44
CA ARG A 55 0.33 16.65 -4.72
C ARG A 55 0.85 16.65 -6.16
N GLU A 56 1.51 17.75 -6.53
CA GLU A 56 2.30 17.85 -7.75
C GLU A 56 3.62 17.04 -7.63
N PRO A 57 4.21 16.58 -8.76
CA PRO A 57 3.75 16.79 -10.14
C PRO A 57 2.70 15.78 -10.62
N PHE A 58 2.27 14.83 -9.77
CA PHE A 58 1.42 13.71 -10.16
C PHE A 58 0.06 14.14 -10.73
N LEU A 59 -0.54 15.17 -10.16
CA LEU A 59 -1.79 15.75 -10.66
C LEU A 59 -1.63 16.32 -12.07
N SER A 60 -0.55 17.06 -12.32
CA SER A 60 -0.22 17.57 -13.66
C SER A 60 0.09 16.45 -14.64
N TRP A 61 0.82 15.42 -14.22
CA TRP A 61 1.15 14.28 -15.06
C TRP A 61 -0.10 13.54 -15.53
N GLN A 62 -1.08 13.32 -14.65
CA GLN A 62 -2.35 12.70 -15.02
C GLN A 62 -3.11 13.55 -16.04
N LYS A 63 -3.25 14.86 -15.78
CA LYS A 63 -3.99 15.78 -16.67
C LYS A 63 -3.36 15.86 -18.07
N LYS A 64 -2.04 15.76 -18.17
CA LYS A 64 -1.28 15.85 -19.42
C LYS A 64 -1.09 14.49 -20.11
N GLY A 65 -1.55 13.40 -19.50
CA GLY A 65 -1.31 12.04 -20.01
C GLY A 65 0.17 11.63 -19.98
N PHE A 66 0.99 12.25 -19.13
CA PHE A 66 2.42 11.93 -18.98
C PHE A 66 2.62 10.55 -18.34
N VAL A 67 1.70 10.13 -17.47
CA VAL A 67 1.67 8.80 -16.85
C VAL A 67 0.32 8.13 -17.04
N ARG A 68 0.32 6.80 -16.93
CA ARG A 68 -0.90 5.98 -16.88
C ARG A 68 -0.82 4.99 -15.71
N PHE A 69 -1.96 4.67 -15.14
CA PHE A 69 -2.04 3.63 -14.11
C PHE A 69 -2.03 2.24 -14.77
N LEU A 70 -1.21 1.32 -14.25
CA LEU A 70 -1.05 -0.03 -14.80
C LEU A 70 -1.77 -1.09 -13.97
N ALA A 71 -1.70 -0.98 -12.65
CA ALA A 71 -2.33 -1.90 -11.71
C ALA A 71 -2.54 -1.20 -10.36
N GLN A 72 -3.45 -1.72 -9.55
CA GLN A 72 -3.71 -1.26 -8.18
C GLN A 72 -3.80 -2.40 -7.18
N SER A 73 -3.35 -2.18 -5.95
CA SER A 73 -3.35 -3.17 -4.85
C SER A 73 -4.69 -3.31 -4.13
N GLY A 74 -5.62 -2.38 -4.33
CA GLY A 74 -6.91 -2.40 -3.63
C GLY A 74 -7.73 -3.63 -3.98
N ARG A 75 -8.48 -4.16 -3.00
CA ARG A 75 -9.47 -5.23 -3.23
C ARG A 75 -10.53 -4.85 -4.25
N ASN A 76 -10.87 -3.56 -4.29
CA ASN A 76 -11.77 -2.96 -5.24
C ASN A 76 -11.04 -1.83 -5.98
N ARG A 77 -11.47 -1.53 -7.21
CA ARG A 77 -10.93 -0.40 -7.97
C ARG A 77 -11.20 0.92 -7.25
N ASP A 78 -10.20 1.81 -7.19
CA ASP A 78 -10.42 3.18 -6.73
C ASP A 78 -11.26 3.94 -7.77
N PRO A 79 -12.31 4.68 -7.38
CA PRO A 79 -13.13 5.45 -8.33
C PRO A 79 -12.36 6.48 -9.17
N ARG A 80 -11.16 6.90 -8.72
CA ARG A 80 -10.28 7.82 -9.46
C ARG A 80 -9.34 7.11 -10.43
N VAL A 81 -9.25 5.77 -10.34
CA VAL A 81 -8.37 4.90 -11.14
C VAL A 81 -9.19 3.72 -11.66
N THR A 82 -10.16 4.02 -12.52
CA THR A 82 -11.08 3.03 -13.08
C THR A 82 -10.44 2.17 -14.16
N ASP A 83 -9.43 2.72 -14.84
CA ASP A 83 -8.91 2.17 -16.09
C ASP A 83 -7.86 1.08 -15.86
N ALA A 84 -7.28 1.04 -14.64
CA ALA A 84 -6.31 0.03 -14.26
C ALA A 84 -6.97 -1.11 -13.47
N PRO A 85 -6.68 -2.38 -13.79
CA PRO A 85 -7.18 -3.52 -13.04
C PRO A 85 -6.56 -3.57 -11.64
N THR A 86 -7.30 -4.18 -10.71
CA THR A 86 -6.73 -4.61 -9.43
C THR A 86 -5.80 -5.80 -9.63
N ILE A 87 -4.87 -5.98 -8.71
CA ILE A 87 -4.04 -7.19 -8.65
C ILE A 87 -4.89 -8.48 -8.53
N TYR A 88 -6.06 -8.40 -7.90
CA TYR A 88 -6.98 -9.53 -7.78
C TYR A 88 -7.62 -9.91 -9.11
N GLU A 89 -7.96 -8.92 -9.94
CA GLU A 89 -8.43 -9.15 -11.31
C GLU A 89 -7.33 -9.77 -12.17
N LEU A 90 -6.10 -9.24 -12.06
CA LEU A 90 -4.92 -9.78 -12.75
C LEU A 90 -4.63 -11.23 -12.32
N MET A 91 -4.64 -11.53 -11.02
CA MET A 91 -4.44 -12.90 -10.54
C MET A 91 -5.49 -13.90 -11.09
N LYS A 92 -6.73 -13.43 -11.26
CA LYS A 92 -7.80 -14.24 -11.87
C LYS A 92 -7.56 -14.45 -13.36
N GLU A 93 -7.19 -13.39 -14.09
CA GLU A 93 -6.92 -13.43 -15.52
C GLU A 93 -5.74 -14.35 -15.87
N TYR A 94 -4.65 -14.24 -15.12
CA TYR A 94 -3.41 -15.00 -15.32
C TYR A 94 -3.43 -16.39 -14.65
N LYS A 95 -4.55 -16.77 -14.03
CA LYS A 95 -4.72 -18.08 -13.35
C LYS A 95 -3.61 -18.35 -12.34
N THR A 96 -3.29 -17.36 -11.51
CA THR A 96 -2.24 -17.45 -10.49
C THR A 96 -2.47 -18.65 -9.56
N ALA A 97 -1.37 -19.37 -9.27
CA ALA A 97 -1.41 -20.54 -8.38
C ALA A 97 -1.93 -20.17 -6.98
N PRO A 98 -2.69 -21.06 -6.29
CA PRO A 98 -3.24 -20.77 -4.96
C PRO A 98 -2.19 -20.33 -3.93
N THR A 99 -0.99 -20.91 -3.97
CA THR A 99 0.11 -20.54 -3.07
C THR A 99 0.60 -19.12 -3.33
N SER A 100 0.93 -18.78 -4.57
CA SER A 100 1.36 -17.42 -4.97
C SER A 100 0.28 -16.37 -4.68
N ARG A 101 -0.99 -16.73 -4.83
CA ARG A 101 -2.11 -15.87 -4.43
C ARG A 101 -2.12 -15.57 -2.93
N ARG A 102 -1.94 -16.59 -2.07
CA ARG A 102 -1.86 -16.39 -0.62
C ARG A 102 -0.66 -15.53 -0.22
N VAL A 103 0.48 -15.73 -0.87
CA VAL A 103 1.68 -14.90 -0.67
C VAL A 103 1.39 -13.44 -1.01
N ALA A 104 0.76 -13.19 -2.16
CA ALA A 104 0.37 -11.84 -2.56
C ALA A 104 -0.61 -11.20 -1.56
N GLU A 105 -1.64 -11.93 -1.14
CA GLU A 105 -2.62 -11.46 -0.16
C GLU A 105 -1.96 -11.10 1.18
N ALA A 106 -1.04 -11.93 1.69
CA ALA A 106 -0.31 -11.66 2.92
C ALA A 106 0.63 -10.45 2.79
N MET A 107 1.33 -10.30 1.66
CA MET A 107 2.21 -9.15 1.41
C MET A 107 1.43 -7.83 1.24
N LEU A 108 0.25 -7.88 0.62
CA LEU A 108 -0.64 -6.71 0.45
C LEU A 108 -1.30 -6.28 1.75
N ALA A 109 -1.62 -7.23 2.64
CA ALA A 109 -2.23 -6.93 3.93
C ALA A 109 -1.36 -5.97 4.77
N GLY A 110 -0.03 -6.10 4.70
CA GLY A 110 0.89 -5.15 5.34
C GLY A 110 0.77 -3.72 4.82
N GLY A 111 0.37 -3.54 3.55
CA GLY A 111 0.13 -2.22 2.94
C GLY A 111 -1.14 -1.53 3.43
N GLU A 112 -2.15 -2.28 3.89
CA GLU A 112 -3.38 -1.72 4.49
C GLU A 112 -3.10 -1.12 5.88
N TRP A 113 -2.02 -1.52 6.54
CA TRP A 113 -1.60 -1.00 7.85
C TRP A 113 -0.69 0.23 7.80
N ALA A 114 -0.38 0.76 6.62
CA ALA A 114 0.76 1.65 6.41
C ALA A 114 0.71 3.00 7.17
N ARG A 115 -0.41 3.33 7.82
CA ARG A 115 -0.54 4.53 8.68
C ARG A 115 -1.09 4.21 10.08
N SER A 116 -0.96 2.96 10.52
CA SER A 116 -1.37 2.54 11.86
C SER A 116 -0.43 3.10 12.93
N MET A 117 -0.99 3.52 14.06
CA MET A 117 -0.21 3.81 15.26
C MET A 117 0.02 2.51 16.04
N LEU A 118 1.26 2.31 16.49
CA LEU A 118 1.67 1.15 17.27
C LEU A 118 2.08 1.59 18.68
N VAL A 119 1.81 0.74 19.65
CA VAL A 119 2.28 0.90 21.03
C VAL A 119 3.16 -0.29 21.41
N SER A 120 4.03 -0.12 22.40
CA SER A 120 4.94 -1.18 22.85
C SER A 120 4.17 -2.39 23.42
N PRO A 121 4.68 -3.62 23.26
CA PRO A 121 4.17 -4.78 23.98
C PRO A 121 4.13 -4.53 25.50
N GLY A 122 3.10 -5.03 26.18
CA GLY A 122 2.92 -4.85 27.62
C GLY A 122 2.30 -3.50 28.04
N THR A 123 1.90 -2.64 27.10
CA THR A 123 1.12 -1.44 27.41
C THR A 123 -0.18 -1.82 28.15
N PRO A 124 -0.47 -1.23 29.33
CA PRO A 124 -1.68 -1.53 30.09
C PRO A 124 -2.99 -1.34 29.29
N PRO A 125 -3.98 -2.25 29.43
CA PRO A 125 -5.22 -2.20 28.63
C PRO A 125 -6.02 -0.89 28.75
N ASP A 126 -6.00 -0.26 29.92
CA ASP A 126 -6.60 1.05 30.17
C ASP A 126 -5.96 2.15 29.32
N ARG A 127 -4.63 2.15 29.17
CA ARG A 127 -3.93 3.10 28.29
C ARG A 127 -4.21 2.84 26.81
N ILE A 128 -4.29 1.57 26.41
CA ILE A 128 -4.69 1.19 25.04
C ILE A 128 -6.08 1.73 24.74
N LYS A 129 -7.03 1.56 25.66
CA LYS A 129 -8.39 2.08 25.50
C LYS A 129 -8.41 3.60 25.33
N ILE A 130 -7.67 4.33 26.16
CA ILE A 130 -7.58 5.80 26.06
C ILE A 130 -7.05 6.23 24.68
N LEU A 131 -5.98 5.60 24.19
CA LEU A 131 -5.38 5.95 22.90
C LEU A 131 -6.33 5.65 21.72
N ARG A 132 -7.04 4.52 21.77
CA ARG A 132 -8.06 4.18 20.76
C ARG A 132 -9.23 5.15 20.78
N ASP A 133 -9.78 5.43 21.96
CA ASP A 133 -10.90 6.37 22.12
C ASP A 133 -10.51 7.78 21.66
N ALA A 134 -9.28 8.23 21.95
CA ALA A 134 -8.76 9.51 21.50
C ALA A 134 -8.60 9.56 19.98
N HIS A 135 -8.01 8.53 19.37
CA HIS A 135 -7.86 8.44 17.92
C HIS A 135 -9.23 8.46 17.21
N ASP A 136 -10.19 7.67 17.69
CA ASP A 136 -11.54 7.61 17.10
C ASP A 136 -12.28 8.94 17.19
N LYS A 137 -12.06 9.72 18.25
CA LYS A 137 -12.59 11.08 18.38
C LYS A 137 -11.91 12.03 17.39
N THR A 138 -10.58 12.01 17.33
CA THR A 138 -9.79 12.84 16.42
C THR A 138 -10.17 12.59 14.96
N MET A 139 -10.34 11.33 14.53
CA MET A 139 -10.71 10.99 13.15
C MET A 139 -12.13 11.44 12.76
N LYS A 140 -12.97 11.82 13.74
CA LYS A 140 -14.31 12.38 13.54
C LYS A 140 -14.37 13.89 13.75
N ASP A 141 -13.25 14.51 14.11
CA ASP A 141 -13.17 15.94 14.40
C ASP A 141 -13.44 16.75 13.11
N PRO A 142 -14.42 17.66 13.11
CA PRO A 142 -14.75 18.46 11.93
C PRO A 142 -13.60 19.35 11.44
N GLU A 143 -12.76 19.88 12.33
CA GLU A 143 -11.61 20.71 11.97
C GLU A 143 -10.54 19.85 11.29
N LEU A 144 -10.27 18.64 11.80
CA LEU A 144 -9.36 17.70 11.14
C LEU A 144 -9.89 17.33 9.75
N ILE A 145 -11.18 17.04 9.62
CA ILE A 145 -11.80 16.68 8.34
C ILE A 145 -11.71 17.86 7.35
N ALA A 146 -11.93 19.09 7.81
CA ALA A 146 -11.82 20.28 6.97
C ALA A 146 -10.37 20.49 6.50
N GLU A 147 -9.39 20.32 7.39
CA GLU A 147 -7.98 20.49 7.06
C GLU A 147 -7.48 19.39 6.12
N ALA A 148 -7.86 18.13 6.35
CA ALA A 148 -7.55 17.03 5.46
C ALA A 148 -8.14 17.22 4.06
N LYS A 149 -9.35 17.78 3.94
CA LYS A 149 -9.93 18.17 2.64
C LYS A 149 -9.10 19.23 1.93
N LYS A 150 -8.61 20.26 2.62
CA LYS A 150 -7.70 21.26 2.02
C LYS A 150 -6.41 20.61 1.52
N GLY A 151 -5.87 19.69 2.32
CA GLY A 151 -4.70 18.90 1.98
C GLY A 151 -4.95 17.76 1.00
N ARG A 152 -6.18 17.56 0.49
CA ARG A 152 -6.56 16.41 -0.37
C ARG A 152 -6.15 15.05 0.21
N VAL A 153 -6.25 14.92 1.51
CA VAL A 153 -5.99 13.69 2.25
C VAL A 153 -7.33 13.03 2.55
N ASP A 154 -7.51 11.81 2.05
CA ASP A 154 -8.68 10.99 2.39
C ASP A 154 -8.52 10.47 3.83
N ILE A 155 -9.43 10.85 4.73
CA ILE A 155 -9.52 10.24 6.07
C ILE A 155 -10.43 9.02 5.97
N LYS A 156 -9.81 7.83 6.06
CA LYS A 156 -10.48 6.57 6.32
C LYS A 156 -9.78 5.93 7.51
N SER A 157 -10.53 5.72 8.59
CA SER A 157 -10.00 5.10 9.80
C SER A 157 -10.69 3.76 10.04
N THR A 158 -9.88 2.74 10.26
CA THR A 158 -10.31 1.43 10.77
C THR A 158 -10.19 1.44 12.29
N ARG A 159 -11.07 0.73 13.00
CA ARG A 159 -10.99 0.65 14.47
C ARG A 159 -9.74 -0.11 14.90
N GLY A 160 -9.16 0.27 16.03
CA GLY A 160 -7.95 -0.36 16.56
C GLY A 160 -8.11 -1.86 16.86
N GLU A 161 -9.31 -2.30 17.24
CA GLU A 161 -9.63 -3.72 17.45
C GLU A 161 -9.58 -4.52 16.14
N GLU A 162 -10.18 -3.99 15.08
CA GLU A 162 -10.22 -4.62 13.75
C GLU A 162 -8.81 -4.71 13.17
N LEU A 163 -8.02 -3.63 13.29
CA LEU A 163 -6.60 -3.63 12.90
C LEU A 163 -5.79 -4.67 13.67
N GLN A 164 -6.05 -4.85 14.98
CA GLN A 164 -5.38 -5.87 15.78
C GLN A 164 -5.77 -7.29 15.34
N GLY A 165 -7.02 -7.52 14.93
CA GLY A 165 -7.46 -8.80 14.37
C GLY A 165 -6.73 -9.12 13.07
N MET A 166 -6.72 -8.18 12.13
CA MET A 166 -5.98 -8.31 10.86
C MET A 166 -4.49 -8.57 11.10
N ALA A 167 -3.88 -7.88 12.08
CA ALA A 167 -2.49 -8.10 12.46
C ALA A 167 -2.21 -9.54 12.90
N LYS A 168 -3.11 -10.15 13.66
CA LYS A 168 -2.97 -11.56 14.06
C LYS A 168 -3.06 -12.50 12.86
N GLU A 169 -4.02 -12.31 11.98
CA GLU A 169 -4.21 -13.17 10.79
C GLU A 169 -2.97 -13.17 9.87
N VAL A 170 -2.29 -12.03 9.74
CA VAL A 170 -1.06 -11.92 8.95
C VAL A 170 0.16 -12.47 9.70
N MET A 171 0.18 -12.41 11.02
CA MET A 171 1.26 -13.02 11.82
C MET A 171 1.11 -14.55 11.92
N GLU A 172 -0.12 -15.07 11.79
CA GLU A 172 -0.47 -16.49 11.82
C GLU A 172 -0.47 -17.15 10.42
N GLN A 173 0.40 -16.70 9.52
CA GLN A 173 0.52 -17.30 8.18
C GLN A 173 1.19 -18.69 8.25
N PRO A 174 0.80 -19.64 7.36
CA PRO A 174 1.45 -20.94 7.30
C PRO A 174 2.97 -20.82 7.06
N PRO A 175 3.81 -21.73 7.61
CA PRO A 175 5.27 -21.66 7.46
C PRO A 175 5.75 -21.53 6.02
N GLU A 176 5.10 -22.25 5.09
CA GLU A 176 5.38 -22.20 3.65
C GLU A 176 5.20 -20.78 3.07
N VAL A 177 4.18 -20.05 3.51
CA VAL A 177 3.91 -18.67 3.08
C VAL A 177 4.97 -17.73 3.66
N ILE A 178 5.33 -17.90 4.93
CA ILE A 178 6.37 -17.10 5.59
C ILE A 178 7.73 -17.31 4.90
N GLU A 179 8.09 -18.54 4.56
CA GLU A 179 9.32 -18.83 3.83
C GLU A 179 9.36 -18.16 2.46
N GLN A 180 8.24 -18.18 1.73
CA GLN A 180 8.15 -17.56 0.42
C GLN A 180 8.22 -16.02 0.51
N ILE A 181 7.56 -15.43 1.49
CA ILE A 181 7.67 -13.99 1.79
C ILE A 181 9.13 -13.61 2.10
N LYS A 182 9.81 -14.38 2.96
CA LYS A 182 11.23 -14.12 3.30
C LYS A 182 12.13 -14.14 2.05
N LYS A 183 11.92 -15.08 1.13
CA LYS A 183 12.67 -15.15 -0.14
C LYS A 183 12.47 -13.90 -1.02
N LEU A 184 11.30 -13.25 -0.96
CA LEU A 184 11.00 -12.05 -1.74
C LEU A 184 11.58 -10.76 -1.12
N PHE A 185 11.79 -10.73 0.19
CA PHE A 185 12.39 -9.58 0.90
C PHE A 185 13.90 -9.70 1.13
N VAL A 186 14.45 -10.91 1.15
CA VAL A 186 15.88 -11.18 1.37
C VAL A 186 16.51 -11.56 0.02
N GLN A 187 16.89 -10.54 -0.76
CA GLN A 187 17.87 -10.64 -1.85
C GLN A 187 18.78 -9.42 -1.82
#